data_AF-A0ABD5DBE9-F1
#
_entry.id   AF-A0ABD5DBE9-F1
#
_cell.length_a   1.000
_cell.length_b   1.000
_cell.length_c   1.000
_cell.angle_alpha   90.00
_cell.angle_beta   90.00
_cell.angle_gamma   90.00
#
_symmetry.space_group_name_H-M   'P 1'
#
loop_
_entity.id
_entity.type
_entity.pdbx_description
1 polymer ?
#
loop_
_entity_poly.entity_id
_entity_poly.type
_entity_poly.pdbx_seq_one_letter_code
_entity_poly.pdbx_strand_id
1 'polypeptide(L)'
;MSEFKEYKVGEKIVYHSLPHQRLFYVKAVLDDSIVVRECWDEAGAKCFSEFPPYADIRHATPEEIAAGHRIDNDMGDDFPIENHISPLCKSKDV
;
A
#
# COMPACT_ATOMS: atom_id res chain seq x y z
N MET A 1 22.78 -14.95 -20.90
CA MET A 1 22.73 -13.56 -20.40
C MET A 1 21.29 -13.34 -20.03
N SER A 2 20.94 -13.62 -18.77
CA SER A 2 19.55 -13.58 -18.35
C SER A 2 19.15 -12.14 -18.10
N GLU A 3 18.30 -11.60 -18.98
CA GLU A 3 17.66 -10.30 -18.85
C GLU A 3 16.60 -10.35 -17.74
N PHE A 4 17.03 -10.49 -16.49
CA PHE A 4 16.15 -10.27 -15.33
C PHE A 4 16.13 -8.79 -15.00
N LYS A 5 15.46 -8.00 -15.84
CA LYS A 5 15.27 -6.56 -15.58
C LYS A 5 13.81 -6.17 -15.70
N GLU A 6 12.97 -6.89 -14.96
CA GLU A 6 11.53 -6.63 -14.87
C GLU A 6 11.21 -5.30 -14.17
N TYR A 7 12.15 -4.77 -13.36
CA TYR A 7 11.93 -3.56 -12.56
C TYR A 7 12.97 -2.48 -12.80
N LYS A 8 12.55 -1.21 -12.72
CA LYS A 8 13.40 -0.02 -12.83
C LYS A 8 13.35 0.82 -11.55
N VAL A 9 14.46 1.52 -11.28
CA VAL A 9 14.54 2.46 -10.15
C VAL A 9 13.47 3.54 -10.30
N GLY A 10 12.73 3.79 -9.21
CA GLY A 10 11.62 4.73 -9.14
C GLY A 10 10.25 4.11 -9.44
N GLU A 11 10.18 2.86 -9.92
CA GLU A 11 8.88 2.20 -10.13
C GLU A 11 8.19 1.90 -8.82
N LYS A 12 6.87 2.08 -8.81
CA LYS A 12 6.01 1.76 -7.67
C LYS A 12 5.48 0.36 -7.81
N ILE A 13 5.61 -0.41 -6.74
CA ILE A 13 5.23 -1.82 -6.65
C ILE A 13 4.39 -2.06 -5.40
N VAL A 14 3.66 -3.17 -5.41
CA VAL A 14 2.89 -3.66 -4.27
C VAL A 14 3.16 -5.14 -4.07
N TYR A 15 3.07 -5.57 -2.81
CA TYR A 15 3.16 -6.97 -2.44
C TYR A 15 1.76 -7.56 -2.34
N HIS A 16 1.56 -8.72 -2.97
CA HIS A 16 0.30 -9.45 -2.87
C HIS A 16 0.13 -10.08 -1.49
N SER A 17 1.18 -10.73 -0.98
CA SER A 17 1.19 -11.49 0.27
C SER A 17 1.25 -10.65 1.55
N LEU A 18 1.55 -9.35 1.47
CA LEU A 18 1.58 -8.51 2.67
C LEU A 18 0.16 -8.07 3.06
N PRO A 19 -0.24 -8.21 4.34
CA PRO A 19 -1.56 -7.78 4.82
C PRO A 19 -1.69 -6.25 4.84
N HIS A 20 -0.57 -5.53 4.71
CA HIS A 20 -0.56 -4.09 4.70
C HIS A 20 -0.69 -3.56 3.27
N GLN A 21 -1.70 -2.72 3.03
CA GLN A 21 -1.97 -2.04 1.77
C GLN A 21 -0.93 -0.93 1.47
N ARG A 22 0.36 -1.26 1.49
CA ARG A 22 1.45 -0.27 1.35
C ARG A 22 1.99 -0.24 -0.06
N LEU A 23 2.32 0.97 -0.51
CA LEU A 23 3.11 1.20 -1.70
C LEU A 23 4.60 1.20 -1.37
N PHE A 24 5.36 0.58 -2.26
CA PHE A 24 6.81 0.60 -2.22
C PHE A 24 7.30 1.18 -3.53
N TYR A 25 8.50 1.76 -3.52
CA TYR A 25 9.20 2.09 -4.75
C TYR A 25 10.55 1.41 -4.80
N VAL A 26 10.97 1.05 -6.00
CA VAL A 26 12.29 0.49 -6.25
C VAL A 26 13.32 1.60 -6.05
N LYS A 27 14.11 1.47 -4.99
CA LYS A 27 15.21 2.39 -4.66
C LYS A 27 16.46 2.08 -5.47
N ALA A 28 16.77 0.80 -5.68
CA ALA A 28 17.92 0.35 -6.47
C ALA A 28 17.62 -1.00 -7.12
N VAL A 29 18.26 -1.26 -8.25
CA VAL A 29 18.25 -2.56 -8.93
C VAL A 29 19.69 -3.06 -8.94
N LEU A 30 19.91 -4.23 -8.35
CA LEU A 30 21.18 -4.94 -8.30
C LEU A 30 21.14 -6.10 -9.31
N ASP A 31 22.28 -6.78 -9.52
CA ASP A 31 22.36 -7.90 -10.48
C ASP A 31 21.44 -9.08 -10.10
N ASP A 32 21.31 -9.38 -8.80
CA ASP A 32 20.54 -10.54 -8.29
C ASP A 32 19.36 -10.15 -7.37
N SER A 33 19.10 -8.86 -7.18
CA SER A 33 18.06 -8.39 -6.25
C SER A 33 17.59 -6.97 -6.55
N ILE A 34 16.47 -6.58 -5.95
CA ILE A 34 15.98 -5.20 -5.97
C ILE A 34 15.94 -4.66 -4.55
N VAL A 35 16.26 -3.39 -4.37
CA VAL A 35 16.08 -2.69 -3.10
C VAL A 35 14.81 -1.87 -3.20
N VAL A 36 13.87 -2.10 -2.30
CA VAL A 36 12.59 -1.42 -2.23
C VAL A 36 12.55 -0.53 -0.99
N ARG A 37 11.83 0.58 -1.07
CA ARG A 37 11.59 1.48 0.06
C ARG A 37 10.11 1.77 0.22
N GLU A 38 9.62 1.74 1.45
CA GLU A 38 8.24 2.11 1.77
C GLU A 38 7.97 3.58 1.44
N CYS A 39 6.83 3.84 0.81
CA CYS A 39 6.33 5.17 0.53
C CYS A 39 5.60 5.75 1.77
N TRP A 40 6.32 5.93 2.88
CA TRP A 40 5.82 6.55 4.12
C TRP A 40 6.68 7.76 4.50
N ASP A 41 6.08 8.73 5.20
CA ASP A 41 6.73 9.88 5.84
C ASP A 41 8.02 9.48 6.54
N GLU A 42 9.04 10.31 6.33
CA GLU A 42 10.47 9.99 6.35
C GLU A 42 11.00 9.41 7.67
N ALA A 43 10.23 9.47 8.76
CA ALA A 43 10.62 8.99 10.08
C ALA A 43 10.51 7.45 10.26
N GLY A 44 9.77 6.75 9.40
CA GLY A 44 9.47 5.31 9.58
C GLY A 44 9.69 4.40 8.37
N ALA A 45 10.05 4.97 7.21
CA ALA A 45 10.16 4.21 5.96
C ALA A 45 11.29 3.18 6.02
N LYS A 46 10.95 1.88 5.98
CA LYS A 46 11.95 0.82 5.91
C LYS A 46 12.38 0.55 4.47
N CYS A 47 13.62 0.11 4.34
CA CYS A 47 14.20 -0.37 3.09
C CYS A 47 14.47 -1.87 3.22
N PHE A 48 14.15 -2.62 2.17
CA PHE A 48 14.36 -4.07 2.14
C PHE A 48 14.96 -4.46 0.80
N SER A 49 15.76 -5.53 0.78
CA SER A 49 16.27 -6.14 -0.44
C SER A 49 15.45 -7.38 -0.74
N GLU A 50 14.77 -7.42 -1.89
CA GLU A 50 14.09 -8.60 -2.37
C GLU A 50 14.92 -9.37 -3.38
N PHE A 51 14.86 -10.68 -3.23
CA PHE A 51 15.56 -11.65 -4.06
C PHE A 51 14.52 -12.44 -4.87
N PRO A 52 14.88 -12.90 -6.07
CA PRO A 52 13.99 -13.73 -6.87
C PRO A 52 13.64 -15.04 -6.14
N PRO A 53 12.44 -15.62 -6.40
CA PRO A 53 11.46 -15.19 -7.40
C PRO A 53 10.51 -14.08 -6.91
N TYR A 54 10.28 -13.06 -7.75
CA TYR A 54 9.42 -11.91 -7.45
C TYR A 54 7.91 -12.21 -7.60
N ALA A 55 7.47 -13.45 -7.37
CA ALA A 55 6.11 -13.90 -7.66
C ALA A 55 5.02 -13.15 -6.87
N ASP A 56 5.38 -12.66 -5.67
CA ASP A 56 4.50 -11.90 -4.79
C ASP A 56 4.52 -10.39 -5.03
N ILE A 57 5.29 -9.93 -6.02
CA ILE A 57 5.49 -8.51 -6.34
C ILE A 57 4.82 -8.20 -7.67
N ARG A 58 4.03 -7.12 -7.73
CA ARG A 58 3.49 -6.58 -8.98
C ARG A 58 3.66 -5.07 -9.06
N HIS A 59 3.62 -4.55 -10.28
CA HIS A 59 3.54 -3.10 -10.51
C HIS A 59 2.25 -2.54 -9.88
N ALA A 60 2.37 -1.37 -9.25
CA ALA A 60 1.23 -0.63 -8.72
C ALA A 60 0.40 -0.04 -9.89
N THR A 61 -0.92 -0.11 -9.80
CA THR A 61 -1.80 0.52 -10.79
C THR A 61 -1.78 2.04 -10.61
N PRO A 62 -2.09 2.84 -11.65
CA PRO A 62 -2.14 4.30 -11.53
C PRO A 62 -3.13 4.77 -10.45
N GLU A 63 -4.21 4.02 -10.22
CA GLU A 63 -5.20 4.30 -9.18
C GLU A 63 -4.58 4.14 -7.77
N GLU A 64 -3.87 3.04 -7.53
CA GLU A 64 -3.13 2.80 -6.28
C GLU A 64 -2.10 3.90 -6.04
N ILE A 65 -1.37 4.28 -7.09
CA ILE A 65 -0.35 5.34 -7.03
C ILE A 65 -0.96 6.69 -6.68
N ALA A 66 -2.12 7.02 -7.24
CA ALA A 66 -2.84 8.26 -6.95
C ALA A 66 -3.42 8.26 -5.52
N ALA A 67 -3.90 7.12 -5.04
CA ALA A 67 -4.42 6.94 -3.69
C ALA A 67 -3.32 6.90 -2.62
N GLY A 68 -2.08 6.57 -3.00
CA GLY A 68 -0.96 6.45 -2.07
C GLY A 68 -0.97 5.15 -1.25
N HIS A 69 -1.88 4.21 -1.54
CA HIS A 69 -2.03 2.93 -0.88
C HIS A 69 -2.54 1.86 -1.86
N ARG A 70 -2.35 0.58 -1.52
CA ARG A 70 -2.90 -0.54 -2.32
C ARG A 70 -4.42 -0.53 -2.16
N ILE A 71 -5.13 -0.36 -3.26
CA ILE A 71 -6.59 -0.42 -3.33
C ILE A 71 -6.92 -1.91 -3.46
N ASP A 72 -7.21 -2.56 -2.34
CA ASP A 72 -7.89 -3.84 -2.40
C ASP A 72 -9.36 -3.55 -2.73
N ASN A 73 -9.90 -4.18 -3.76
CA ASN A 73 -11.25 -3.91 -4.26
C ASN A 73 -12.31 -4.51 -3.33
N ASP A 74 -12.18 -4.25 -2.04
CA ASP A 74 -13.20 -4.49 -1.03
C ASP A 74 -14.16 -3.30 -1.10
N MET A 75 -15.10 -3.36 -2.04
CA MET A 75 -16.34 -2.58 -1.97
C MET A 75 -17.17 -3.08 -0.76
N GLY A 76 -16.61 -2.98 0.44
CA GLY A 76 -17.17 -3.45 1.69
C GLY A 76 -17.16 -2.31 2.70
N ASP A 77 -18.35 -1.82 3.03
CA ASP A 77 -18.62 -0.88 4.11
C ASP A 77 -18.17 0.57 3.89
N ASP A 78 -18.83 1.18 2.90
CA ASP A 78 -19.50 2.46 3.14
C ASP A 78 -20.40 2.28 4.39
N PHE A 79 -19.83 2.32 5.59
CA PHE A 79 -20.62 2.49 6.81
C PHE A 79 -21.31 3.84 6.63
N PRO A 80 -22.64 3.93 6.47
CA PRO A 80 -23.27 5.16 6.86
C PRO A 80 -22.90 5.30 8.34
N ILE A 81 -22.18 6.35 8.68
CA ILE A 81 -22.15 6.86 10.04
C ILE A 81 -23.59 7.35 10.26
N GLU A 82 -24.53 6.42 10.43
CA GLU A 82 -25.89 6.69 10.82
C GLU A 82 -25.76 7.19 12.25
N ASN A 83 -25.73 8.51 12.34
CA ASN A 83 -25.67 9.25 13.56
C ASN A 83 -26.94 8.90 14.35
N HIS A 84 -26.90 7.81 15.13
CA HIS A 84 -27.90 7.48 16.12
C HIS A 84 -27.81 8.51 17.26
N ILE A 85 -28.24 9.74 16.97
CA ILE A 85 -28.72 10.65 17.99
C ILE A 85 -29.96 9.97 18.57
N SER A 86 -29.75 9.22 19.64
CA SER A 86 -30.82 8.61 20.40
C SER A 86 -31.84 9.69 20.76
N PRO A 87 -33.13 9.56 20.41
CA PRO A 87 -34.15 10.58 20.68
C PRO A 87 -34.52 10.68 22.17
N LEU A 88 -33.72 10.08 23.06
CA LEU A 88 -33.98 10.00 24.49
C LEU A 88 -33.06 10.90 25.34
N CYS A 89 -32.44 11.93 24.76
CA CYS A 89 -32.01 13.07 25.55
C CYS A 89 -33.24 13.96 25.85
N LYS A 90 -34.11 13.48 26.75
CA LYS A 90 -35.02 14.39 27.44
C LYS A 90 -34.17 15.22 28.39
N SER A 91 -33.82 16.43 27.99
CA SER A 91 -33.43 17.48 28.94
C SER A 91 -34.52 17.54 30.00
N LYS A 92 -34.19 17.11 31.22
CA LYS A 92 -34.99 17.46 32.39
C LYS A 92 -34.74 18.94 32.62
N ASP A 93 -35.72 19.75 32.23
CA ASP A 93 -35.88 21.13 32.69
C ASP A 93 -35.78 21.12 34.23
N VAL A 94 -34.95 22.00 34.79
CA VAL A 94 -34.78 22.22 36.24
C VAL A 94 -35.46 23.52 36.63
#